data_AF-A0A9E5GDJ1-F1
#
_entry.id   AF-A0A9E5GDJ1-F1
#
_cell.length_a   1.000
_cell.length_b   1.000
_cell.length_c   1.000
_cell.angle_alpha   90.00
_cell.angle_beta   90.00
_cell.angle_gamma   90.00
#
_symmetry.space_group_name_H-M   'P 1'
#
loop_
_entity.id
_entity.type
_entity.pdbx_description
1 polymer ?
#
loop_
_entity_poly.entity_id
_entity_poly.type
_entity_poly.pdbx_seq_one_letter_code
_entity_poly.pdbx_strand_id
1 'polypeptide(L)'
;MNKEIPMTCIACPIGCNLTLFIQDETLISVEGNRCPRGETYAKDEYIAPKRIVTATVRVTGGLQNRAPVKTDRPIPKEHVPHLLDKLYTLSFSAPISCDQVLYQEEGYAVIATLSVKEAQ
;
A
#
# COMPACT_ATOMS: atom_id res chain seq x y z
N MET A 1 15.06 -15.82 23.30
CA MET A 1 15.60 -16.56 22.13
C MET A 1 16.09 -15.55 21.11
N ASN A 2 17.35 -15.66 20.64
CA ASN A 2 17.90 -14.74 19.65
C ASN A 2 17.65 -15.29 18.24
N LYS A 3 17.10 -14.48 17.35
CA LYS A 3 16.76 -14.86 15.98
C LYS A 3 17.32 -13.83 15.01
N GLU A 4 17.90 -14.33 13.93
CA GLU A 4 18.36 -13.52 12.80
C GLU A 4 17.39 -13.70 11.63
N ILE A 5 16.91 -12.60 11.06
CA ILE A 5 16.01 -12.62 9.91
C ILE A 5 16.64 -11.85 8.75
N PRO A 6 16.88 -12.50 7.60
CA PRO A 6 17.34 -11.80 6.40
C PRO A 6 16.18 -11.01 5.76
N MET A 7 16.46 -9.81 5.28
CA MET A 7 15.51 -8.92 4.61
C MET A 7 16.19 -8.13 3.50
N THR A 8 15.50 -7.89 2.39
CA THR A 8 15.99 -6.97 1.35
C THR A 8 15.36 -5.60 1.54
N CYS A 9 16.19 -4.56 1.59
CA CYS A 9 15.73 -3.16 1.59
C CYS A 9 15.21 -2.76 0.22
N ILE A 10 13.89 -2.58 0.08
CA ILE A 10 13.27 -2.14 -1.20
C ILE A 10 13.07 -0.62 -1.27
N ALA A 11 13.56 0.14 -0.29
CA ALA A 11 13.37 1.59 -0.24
C ALA A 11 14.15 2.36 -1.33
N CYS A 12 15.12 1.72 -1.99
CA CYS A 12 15.93 2.30 -3.05
C CYS A 12 16.41 1.21 -4.04
N PRO A 13 16.81 1.57 -5.27
CA PRO A 13 17.18 0.59 -6.30
C PRO A 13 18.45 -0.21 -5.98
N ILE A 14 19.23 0.18 -4.97
CA ILE A 14 20.43 -0.55 -4.55
C ILE A 14 20.07 -1.92 -3.95
N GLY A 15 18.93 -2.05 -3.27
CA GLY A 15 18.49 -3.35 -2.75
C GLY A 15 19.43 -3.95 -1.69
N CYS A 16 19.79 -3.18 -0.64
CA CYS A 16 20.73 -3.69 0.38
C CYS A 16 20.19 -4.96 1.06
N ASN A 17 21.05 -5.96 1.24
CA ASN A 17 20.74 -7.14 2.06
C ASN A 17 20.93 -6.78 3.53
N LEU A 18 19.84 -6.85 4.29
CA LEU A 18 19.77 -6.53 5.70
C LEU A 18 19.63 -7.79 6.54
N THR A 19 20.21 -7.76 7.73
CA THR A 19 20.02 -8.78 8.77
C THR A 19 19.40 -8.12 9.99
N LEU A 20 18.23 -8.59 10.39
CA LEU A 20 17.52 -8.12 11.59
C LEU A 20 17.85 -9.06 12.75
N PHE A 21 18.33 -8.49 13.87
CA PHE A 21 18.58 -9.23 15.11
C PHE A 21 17.44 -9.02 16.08
N ILE A 22 16.75 -10.11 16.43
CA ILE A 22 15.56 -10.10 17.27
C ILE A 22 15.85 -10.88 18.54
N GLN A 23 15.48 -10.30 19.68
CA GLN A 23 15.54 -10.93 20.98
C GLN A 23 14.17 -10.79 21.64
N ASP A 24 13.58 -11.93 22.00
CA ASP A 24 12.29 -11.99 22.71
C ASP A 24 11.21 -11.12 22.02
N GLU A 25 11.06 -11.32 20.70
CA GLU A 25 10.14 -10.61 19.79
C GLU A 25 10.43 -9.11 19.59
N THR A 26 11.48 -8.59 20.22
CA THR A 26 11.90 -7.20 20.06
C THR A 26 13.05 -7.10 19.06
N LEU A 27 12.91 -6.20 18.08
CA LEU A 27 13.99 -5.89 17.14
C LEU A 27 15.08 -5.07 17.85
N ILE A 28 16.27 -5.66 18.00
CA ILE A 28 17.41 -5.06 18.71
C ILE A 28 18.26 -4.22 17.77
N SER A 29 18.63 -4.77 16.62
CA SER A 29 19.47 -4.08 15.64
C SER A 29 19.20 -4.55 14.21
N VAL A 30 19.63 -3.70 13.27
CA VAL A 30 19.62 -3.99 11.84
C VAL A 30 21.04 -3.77 11.32
N GLU A 31 21.59 -4.76 10.64
CA GLU A 31 22.91 -4.66 9.98
C GLU A 31 22.78 -4.83 8.46
N GLY A 32 23.82 -4.43 7.72
CA GLY A 32 23.87 -4.53 6.26
C GLY A 32 23.27 -3.33 5.50
N ASN A 33 22.75 -2.33 6.22
CA ASN A 33 22.27 -1.09 5.61
C ASN A 33 23.44 -0.17 5.22
N ARG A 34 23.41 0.35 3.99
CA ARG A 34 24.37 1.38 3.52
C ARG A 34 23.92 2.81 3.82
N CYS A 35 22.72 2.97 4.36
CA CYS A 35 22.10 4.27 4.62
C CYS A 35 21.11 4.17 5.79
N PRO A 36 20.78 5.29 6.44
CA PRO A 36 19.81 5.30 7.55
C PRO A 36 18.41 4.86 7.11
N ARG A 37 18.06 5.08 5.83
CA ARG A 37 16.77 4.66 5.27
C ARG A 37 16.55 3.14 5.32
N GLY A 38 17.62 2.35 5.22
CA GLY A 38 17.53 0.89 5.27
C GLY A 38 17.15 0.38 6.66
N GLU A 39 17.71 0.99 7.71
CA GLU A 39 17.36 0.68 9.09
C GLU A 39 15.91 1.06 9.40
N THR A 40 15.50 2.28 9.02
CA THR A 40 14.10 2.73 9.19
C THR A 40 13.13 1.81 8.46
N TYR A 41 13.43 1.46 7.20
CA TYR A 41 12.60 0.54 6.43
C TYR A 41 12.46 -0.83 7.10
N ALA A 42 13.56 -1.42 7.56
CA ALA A 42 13.53 -2.74 8.21
C ALA A 42 12.72 -2.73 9.51
N LYS A 43 12.85 -1.67 10.31
CA LYS A 43 12.07 -1.47 11.53
C LYS A 43 10.57 -1.38 11.22
N ASP A 44 10.21 -0.50 10.29
CA ASP A 44 8.80 -0.31 9.89
C ASP A 44 8.21 -1.59 9.29
N GLU A 45 8.97 -2.29 8.46
CA GLU A 45 8.53 -3.52 7.80
C GLU A 45 8.34 -4.69 8.78
N TYR A 46 9.17 -4.77 9.81
CA TYR A 46 9.08 -5.81 10.83
C TYR A 46 7.96 -5.54 11.84
N ILE A 47 7.81 -4.29 12.29
CA ILE A 47 6.86 -3.92 13.35
C ILE A 47 5.44 -3.77 12.79
N ALA A 48 5.27 -3.00 11.71
CA ALA A 48 3.95 -2.65 11.18
C ALA A 48 4.05 -2.29 9.69
N PRO A 49 4.13 -3.28 8.79
CA PRO A 49 4.31 -3.03 7.36
C PRO A 49 3.08 -2.31 6.79
N LYS A 50 3.29 -1.15 6.16
CA LYS A 50 2.24 -0.33 5.54
C LYS A 50 2.48 -0.12 4.06
N ARG A 51 1.41 -0.06 3.26
CA ARG A 51 1.48 0.10 1.79
C ARG A 51 0.40 1.02 1.26
N ILE A 52 0.73 1.78 0.21
CA ILE A 52 -0.29 2.42 -0.64
C ILE A 52 -0.93 1.31 -1.47
N VAL A 53 -2.24 1.14 -1.35
CA VAL A 53 -2.96 0.13 -2.12
C VAL A 53 -3.41 0.76 -3.42
N THR A 54 -2.96 0.19 -4.54
CA THR A 54 -3.43 0.54 -5.89
C THR A 54 -4.33 -0.57 -6.41
N ALA A 55 -5.51 -0.22 -6.91
CA ALA A 55 -6.51 -1.18 -7.40
C ALA A 55 -7.32 -0.59 -8.56
N THR A 56 -8.35 -1.32 -9.01
CA THR A 56 -9.34 -0.79 -9.95
C THR A 56 -10.75 -1.03 -9.43
N VAL A 57 -11.65 -0.08 -9.65
CA VAL A 57 -13.07 -0.18 -9.33
C VAL A 57 -13.90 -0.24 -10.61
N ARG A 58 -15.08 -0.85 -10.53
CA ARG A 58 -16.01 -0.89 -11.68
C ARG A 58 -16.65 0.47 -11.89
N VAL A 59 -16.81 0.83 -13.16
CA VAL A 59 -17.50 2.05 -13.57
C VAL A 59 -18.62 1.71 -14.54
N THR A 60 -19.82 2.23 -14.29
CA THR A 60 -21.00 2.09 -15.16
C THR A 60 -21.24 3.37 -15.95
N GLY A 61 -21.63 3.23 -17.21
CA GLY A 61 -21.89 4.36 -18.10
C GLY A 61 -20.66 5.17 -18.48
N GLY A 62 -19.45 4.66 -18.20
CA GLY A 62 -18.19 5.30 -18.55
C GLY A 62 -17.63 4.80 -19.87
N LEU A 63 -16.83 5.64 -20.54
CA LEU A 63 -16.04 5.25 -21.71
C LEU A 63 -15.11 4.07 -21.38
N GLN A 64 -14.61 4.04 -20.14
CA GLN A 64 -13.91 2.90 -19.56
C GLN A 64 -14.79 2.24 -18.50
N ASN A 65 -14.87 0.90 -18.53
CA ASN A 65 -15.63 0.10 -17.55
C ASN A 65 -14.93 -0.01 -16.18
N ARG A 66 -13.73 0.55 -16.03
CA ARG A 66 -12.93 0.54 -14.80
C ARG A 66 -12.18 1.86 -14.63
N ALA A 67 -12.08 2.31 -13.38
CA ALA A 67 -11.21 3.42 -12.98
C ALA A 67 -10.07 2.90 -12.09
N PRO A 68 -8.81 3.31 -12.33
CA PRO A 68 -7.71 3.07 -11.41
C PRO A 68 -7.87 3.93 -10.16
N VAL A 69 -7.61 3.32 -9.01
CA VAL A 69 -7.71 3.96 -7.70
C VAL A 69 -6.48 3.67 -6.85
N LYS A 70 -6.20 4.55 -5.90
CA LYS A 70 -5.21 4.31 -4.85
C LYS A 70 -5.72 4.77 -3.49
N THR A 71 -5.14 4.25 -2.41
CA THR A 71 -5.32 4.88 -1.09
C THR A 71 -4.56 6.21 -1.04
N ASP A 72 -5.12 7.21 -0.34
CA ASP A 72 -4.50 8.52 -0.11
C ASP A 72 -3.22 8.41 0.73
N ARG A 73 -3.16 7.40 1.61
CA ARG A 73 -2.04 7.13 2.50
C ARG A 73 -1.76 5.64 2.68
N PRO A 74 -0.59 5.27 3.23
CA PRO A 74 -0.26 3.87 3.47
C PRO A 74 -1.15 3.25 4.56
N ILE A 75 -1.70 2.08 4.28
CA ILE A 75 -2.50 1.30 5.24
C ILE A 75 -1.72 0.05 5.70
N PRO A 76 -2.03 -0.51 6.89
CA PRO A 76 -1.44 -1.77 7.33
C PRO A 76 -1.65 -2.89 6.30
N LYS A 77 -0.61 -3.69 6.06
CA LYS A 77 -0.63 -4.80 5.08
C LYS A 77 -1.79 -5.79 5.34
N GLU A 78 -2.12 -6.02 6.60
CA GLU A 78 -3.21 -6.88 7.04
C GLU A 78 -4.61 -6.39 6.62
N HIS A 79 -4.79 -5.07 6.41
CA HIS A 79 -6.06 -4.51 5.96
C HIS A 79 -6.24 -4.55 4.43
N VAL A 80 -5.16 -4.81 3.68
CA VAL A 80 -5.18 -4.81 2.21
C VAL A 80 -6.22 -5.79 1.63
N PRO A 81 -6.31 -7.06 2.08
CA PRO A 81 -7.29 -7.99 1.54
C PRO A 81 -8.73 -7.51 1.75
N HIS A 82 -9.04 -7.03 2.96
CA HIS A 82 -10.36 -6.51 3.31
C HIS A 82 -10.78 -5.35 2.41
N LEU A 83 -9.88 -4.39 2.20
CA LEU A 83 -10.13 -3.27 1.30
C LEU A 83 -10.39 -3.74 -0.14
N LEU A 84 -9.58 -4.67 -0.66
CA LEU A 84 -9.75 -5.17 -2.02
C LEU A 84 -11.08 -5.88 -2.21
N ASP A 85 -11.46 -6.75 -1.27
CA ASP A 85 -12.75 -7.45 -1.28
C ASP A 85 -13.89 -6.43 -1.31
N LYS A 86 -13.81 -5.37 -0.49
CA LYS A 86 -14.80 -4.29 -0.49
C LYS A 86 -14.86 -3.58 -1.84
N LEU A 87 -13.72 -3.11 -2.36
CA LEU A 87 -13.64 -2.37 -3.63
C LEU A 87 -14.18 -3.19 -4.81
N TYR A 88 -13.98 -4.51 -4.81
CA TYR A 88 -14.48 -5.39 -5.86
C TYR A 88 -15.99 -5.65 -5.83
N THR A 89 -16.67 -5.29 -4.74
CA THR A 89 -18.14 -5.29 -4.68
C THR A 89 -18.76 -3.96 -5.11
N LEU A 90 -17.98 -2.88 -5.10
CA LEU A 90 -18.47 -1.54 -5.41
C LEU A 90 -18.50 -1.27 -6.92
N SER A 91 -19.43 -0.41 -7.33
CA SER A 91 -19.55 0.12 -8.68
C SER A 91 -19.90 1.59 -8.60
N PHE A 92 -19.25 2.41 -9.44
CA PHE A 92 -19.44 3.85 -9.49
C PHE A 92 -19.97 4.26 -10.86
N SER A 93 -20.83 5.27 -10.93
CA SER A 93 -21.28 5.85 -12.19
C SER A 93 -20.26 6.84 -12.73
N ALA A 94 -20.06 6.86 -14.04
CA ALA A 94 -19.39 7.99 -14.70
C ALA A 94 -20.27 9.26 -14.62
N PRO A 95 -19.67 10.47 -14.67
CA PRO A 95 -18.24 10.75 -14.78
C PRO A 95 -17.50 10.63 -13.44
N ILE A 96 -16.25 10.17 -13.50
CA ILE A 96 -15.32 10.17 -12.37
C ILE A 96 -14.18 11.15 -12.68
N SER A 97 -13.81 11.99 -11.72
CA SER A 97 -12.69 12.91 -11.83
C SER A 97 -11.42 12.36 -11.17
N CYS A 98 -10.26 12.78 -11.66
CA CYS A 98 -8.99 12.53 -10.97
C CYS A 98 -9.04 13.14 -9.55
N ASP A 99 -8.43 12.46 -8.59
CA ASP A 99 -8.41 12.79 -7.16
C ASP A 99 -9.79 12.79 -6.47
N GLN A 100 -10.85 12.35 -7.16
CA GLN A 100 -12.15 12.14 -6.54
C GLN A 100 -12.09 10.99 -5.53
N VAL A 101 -12.59 11.25 -4.32
CA VAL A 101 -12.80 10.23 -3.30
C VAL A 101 -13.98 9.35 -3.70
N LEU A 102 -13.73 8.06 -3.88
CA LEU A 102 -14.75 7.08 -4.26
C LEU A 102 -15.19 6.22 -3.06
N TYR A 103 -14.28 5.96 -2.13
CA TYR A 103 -14.57 5.21 -0.90
C TYR A 103 -13.75 5.79 0.25
N GLN A 104 -14.31 5.80 1.45
CA GLN A 104 -13.63 6.26 2.65
C GLN A 104 -13.96 5.34 3.82
N GLU A 105 -12.93 5.05 4.61
CA GLU A 105 -13.02 4.27 5.83
C GLU A 105 -12.23 4.98 6.95
N GLU A 106 -12.35 4.53 8.19
CA GLU A 106 -11.61 5.12 9.30
C GLU A 106 -10.10 5.04 9.05
N GLY A 107 -9.48 6.21 8.84
CA GLY A 107 -8.04 6.36 8.70
C GLY A 107 -7.52 6.43 7.27
N TYR A 108 -8.31 6.18 6.22
CA TYR A 108 -7.87 6.33 4.82
C TYR A 108 -9.02 6.56 3.83
N ALA A 109 -8.69 7.13 2.67
CA ALA A 109 -9.59 7.32 1.55
C ALA A 109 -9.04 6.65 0.29
N VAL A 110 -9.94 6.16 -0.56
CA VAL A 110 -9.62 5.62 -1.89
C VAL A 110 -10.00 6.66 -2.93
N ILE A 111 -8.99 7.11 -3.67
CA ILE A 111 -9.11 8.17 -4.66
C ILE A 111 -8.87 7.63 -6.07
N ALA A 112 -9.59 8.17 -7.05
CA ALA A 112 -9.36 7.88 -8.46
C ALA A 112 -8.08 8.56 -8.96
N THR A 113 -7.25 7.85 -9.73
CA THR A 113 -6.03 8.42 -10.32
C THR A 113 -6.16 8.75 -11.80
N LEU A 114 -7.34 8.54 -12.37
CA LEU A 114 -7.67 8.85 -13.75
C LEU A 114 -9.12 9.30 -13.84
N SER A 115 -9.39 10.29 -14.68
CA SER A 115 -10.77 10.71 -14.95
C SER A 115 -11.42 9.74 -15.96
N VAL A 116 -12.63 9.29 -15.68
CA VAL A 116 -13.46 8.47 -16.58
C VAL A 116 -14.63 9.33 -17.06
N LYS A 117 -14.71 9.56 -18.37
CA LYS A 117 -15.82 10.28 -19.00
C LYS A 117 -17.01 9.35 -19.20
N GLU A 118 -18.20 9.92 -19.35
CA GLU A 118 -19.38 9.16 -19.76
C GLU A 118 -19.19 8.57 -21.16
N ALA A 119 -19.76 7.39 -21.39
CA ALA A 119 -19.92 6.81 -22.71
C ALA A 119 -21.04 7.58 -23.43
N GLN A 120 -20.73 8.20 -24.57
CA GLN A 120 -21.71 8.88 -25.41
C GLN A 120 -22.72 7.91 -26.02
#